data_AF-A0A836IRB9-F1
#
_entry.id   AF-A0A836IRB9-F1
#
_cell.length_a   1.000
_cell.length_b   1.000
_cell.length_c   1.000
_cell.angle_alpha   90.00
_cell.angle_beta   90.00
_cell.angle_gamma   90.00
#
_symmetry.space_group_name_H-M   'P 1'
#
loop_
_entity.id
_entity.type
_entity.pdbx_description
1 polymer ?
#
loop_
_entity_poly.entity_id
_entity_poly.type
_entity_poly.pdbx_seq_one_letter_code
_entity_poly.pdbx_strand_id
1 'polypeptide(L)'
;MSMRRRTLPMGVIPAMLLLCFLCGAALNTAAYQEGPRMSPLLQCSEDFSLVCNDSTSARGLWGCMMRNIDRISNELCKDYVIGFRACTADAEKRSSCVFPAADYATSVRRCLRTIPEEKISEACRNTRFYYPIAEVRAAKRGYWDNAQAKEVVEGERTGVRTP
;
A
#
# COMPACT_ATOMS: atom_id res chain seq x y z
N MET A 1 26.66 -28.08 57.01
CA MET A 1 26.27 -27.12 55.95
C MET A 1 27.43 -26.98 54.98
N SER A 2 27.30 -27.48 53.75
CA SER A 2 28.31 -27.30 52.70
C SER A 2 27.58 -26.88 51.42
N MET A 3 27.56 -25.57 51.15
CA MET A 3 27.04 -25.03 49.89
C MET A 3 28.11 -25.22 48.83
N ARG A 4 27.95 -26.21 47.96
CA ARG A 4 28.71 -26.31 46.71
C ARG A 4 28.23 -25.21 45.76
N ARG A 5 28.97 -24.09 45.71
CA ARG A 5 28.86 -23.10 44.62
C ARG A 5 29.18 -23.81 43.31
N ARG A 6 28.17 -23.96 42.44
CA ARG A 6 28.38 -24.35 41.04
C ARG A 6 28.93 -23.13 40.30
N THR A 7 30.24 -23.13 40.09
CA THR A 7 30.91 -22.25 39.14
C THR A 7 30.47 -22.63 37.73
N LEU A 8 29.61 -21.81 37.12
CA LEU A 8 29.33 -21.92 35.69
C LEU A 8 30.63 -21.58 34.94
N PRO A 9 31.05 -22.39 33.95
CA PRO A 9 32.25 -22.10 33.17
C PRO A 9 32.01 -20.80 32.39
N MET A 10 32.84 -19.78 32.67
CA MET A 10 32.84 -18.45 32.02
C MET A 10 33.08 -18.47 30.49
N GLY A 11 33.16 -19.65 29.86
CA GLY A 11 33.36 -19.82 28.42
C GLY A 11 32.09 -20.05 27.59
N VAL A 12 30.93 -20.29 28.21
CA VAL A 12 29.68 -20.61 27.46
C VAL A 12 28.93 -19.34 27.04
N ILE A 13 29.03 -18.27 27.83
CA ILE A 13 28.34 -16.99 27.58
C ILE A 13 28.87 -16.29 26.31
N PRO A 14 30.20 -16.21 26.06
CA PRO A 14 30.71 -15.59 24.82
C PRO A 14 30.31 -16.38 23.57
N ALA A 15 30.29 -17.72 23.64
CA ALA A 15 29.92 -18.58 22.52
C ALA A 15 28.43 -18.48 22.17
N MET A 16 27.54 -18.42 23.17
CA MET A 16 26.11 -18.15 22.99
C MET A 16 25.86 -16.75 22.39
N LEU A 17 26.57 -15.72 22.85
CA LEU A 17 26.44 -14.36 22.30
C LEU A 17 26.92 -14.29 20.84
N LEU A 18 27.99 -15.00 20.47
CA LEU A 18 28.48 -15.09 19.09
C LEU A 18 27.51 -15.85 18.18
N LEU A 19 26.90 -16.94 18.65
CA LEU A 19 25.85 -17.66 17.92
C LEU A 19 24.58 -16.82 17.76
N CYS A 20 24.18 -16.05 18.77
CA CYS A 20 23.07 -15.10 18.66
C CYS A 20 23.38 -13.95 17.68
N PHE A 21 24.62 -13.47 17.63
CA PHE A 21 25.05 -12.44 16.66
C PHE A 21 25.07 -12.98 15.22
N LEU A 22 25.50 -14.22 15.02
CA LEU A 22 25.54 -14.87 13.70
C LEU A 22 24.16 -15.28 13.21
N CYS A 23 23.25 -15.74 14.10
CA CYS A 23 21.85 -15.98 13.75
C CYS A 23 21.05 -14.67 13.55
N GLY A 24 21.37 -13.62 14.29
CA GLY A 24 20.74 -12.30 14.11
C GLY A 24 21.12 -11.62 12.78
N ALA A 25 22.32 -11.90 12.25
CA ALA A 25 22.76 -11.37 10.96
C ALA A 25 22.07 -12.05 9.76
N ALA A 26 21.62 -13.31 9.90
CA ALA A 26 20.89 -14.02 8.86
C ALA A 26 19.40 -13.62 8.74
N LEU A 27 18.84 -12.95 9.75
CA LEU A 27 17.43 -12.53 9.79
C LEU A 27 17.16 -11.14 9.20
N ASN A 28 18.19 -10.39 8.78
CA ASN A 28 18.04 -9.00 8.33
C ASN A 28 18.23 -8.75 6.82
N THR A 29 18.32 -9.78 5.98
CA THR A 29 18.43 -9.59 4.52
C THR A 29 17.29 -10.19 3.70
N ALA A 30 16.26 -10.75 4.33
CA ALA A 30 14.95 -10.95 3.72
C ALA A 30 14.02 -9.73 3.92
N ALA A 31 14.56 -8.58 4.35
CA ALA A 31 13.96 -7.30 4.06
C ALA A 31 14.10 -7.11 2.54
N TYR A 32 13.14 -7.68 1.79
CA TYR A 32 12.83 -7.27 0.43
C TYR A 32 12.89 -5.76 0.46
N GLN A 33 13.90 -5.18 -0.19
CA GLN A 33 14.00 -3.74 -0.26
C GLN A 33 12.67 -3.26 -0.82
N GLU A 34 11.89 -2.58 0.01
CA GLU A 34 10.86 -1.65 -0.41
C GLU A 34 11.60 -0.50 -1.11
N GLY A 35 12.22 -0.82 -2.26
CA GLY A 35 12.76 0.15 -3.17
C GLY A 35 11.66 1.12 -3.57
N PRO A 36 12.04 2.29 -4.11
CA PRO A 36 11.12 3.39 -4.41
C PRO A 36 9.88 2.87 -5.11
N ARG A 37 8.73 2.86 -4.40
CA ARG A 37 7.39 2.46 -4.83
C ARG A 37 7.37 1.75 -6.20
N MET A 38 7.80 0.48 -6.24
CA MET A 38 7.73 -0.25 -7.51
C MET A 38 6.27 -0.29 -7.99
N SER A 39 6.07 -0.09 -9.28
CA SER A 39 4.75 -0.24 -9.89
C SER A 39 4.18 -1.61 -9.52
N PRO A 40 2.93 -1.71 -9.05
CA PRO A 40 2.30 -2.99 -8.73
C PRO A 40 2.31 -3.99 -9.90
N LEU A 41 2.37 -3.49 -11.14
CA LEU A 41 2.56 -4.33 -12.32
C LEU A 41 3.91 -5.05 -12.33
N LEU A 42 4.98 -4.40 -11.84
CA LEU A 42 6.30 -5.01 -11.70
C LEU A 42 6.33 -5.97 -10.52
N GLN A 43 5.72 -5.59 -9.39
CA GLN A 43 5.65 -6.42 -8.19
C GLN A 43 4.85 -7.72 -8.40
N CYS A 44 3.82 -7.68 -9.25
CA CYS A 44 2.98 -8.82 -9.59
C CYS A 44 3.41 -9.56 -10.86
N SER A 45 4.51 -9.16 -11.52
CA SER A 45 4.86 -9.65 -12.86
C SER A 45 5.04 -11.16 -12.93
N GLU A 46 5.66 -11.76 -11.92
CA GLU A 46 5.83 -13.21 -11.81
C GLU A 46 4.48 -13.92 -11.61
N ASP A 47 3.67 -13.49 -10.65
CA ASP A 47 2.36 -14.10 -10.39
C ASP A 47 1.38 -13.91 -11.57
N PHE A 48 1.50 -12.83 -12.35
CA PHE A 48 0.73 -12.68 -13.59
C PHE A 48 1.02 -13.82 -14.56
N SER A 49 2.29 -14.18 -14.73
CA SER A 49 2.69 -15.26 -15.63
C SER A 49 2.34 -16.65 -15.08
N LEU A 50 2.43 -16.87 -13.78
CA LEU A 50 2.20 -18.18 -13.16
C LEU A 50 0.71 -18.50 -12.94
N VAL A 51 -0.09 -17.47 -12.61
CA VAL A 51 -1.49 -17.64 -12.21
C VAL A 51 -2.45 -17.30 -13.36
N CYS A 52 -2.09 -16.34 -14.22
CA CYS A 52 -3.04 -15.66 -15.11
C CYS A 52 -2.52 -15.40 -16.54
N ASN A 53 -1.61 -16.25 -17.04
CA ASN A 53 -0.94 -16.10 -18.35
C ASN A 53 -1.88 -15.90 -19.55
N ASP A 54 -3.07 -16.50 -19.52
CA ASP A 54 -4.00 -16.48 -20.65
C ASP A 54 -4.80 -15.16 -20.79
N SER A 55 -4.49 -14.18 -19.95
CA SER A 55 -5.23 -12.92 -19.92
C SER A 55 -4.82 -11.97 -21.06
N THR A 56 -5.76 -11.66 -21.96
CA THR A 56 -5.52 -10.81 -23.15
C THR A 56 -5.78 -9.32 -22.94
N SER A 57 -6.16 -8.90 -21.73
CA SER A 57 -6.41 -7.49 -21.38
C SER A 57 -6.05 -7.21 -19.92
N ALA A 58 -5.80 -5.94 -19.58
CA ALA A 58 -5.50 -5.57 -18.19
C ALA A 58 -6.69 -5.87 -17.27
N ARG A 59 -7.93 -5.62 -17.70
CA ARG A 59 -9.13 -6.01 -16.94
C ARG A 59 -9.22 -7.53 -16.74
N GLY A 60 -8.90 -8.31 -17.77
CA GLY A 60 -8.86 -9.76 -17.69
C GLY A 60 -7.80 -10.25 -16.71
N LEU A 61 -6.60 -9.69 -16.79
CA LEU A 61 -5.46 -10.03 -15.94
C LEU A 61 -5.76 -9.75 -14.46
N TRP A 62 -6.14 -8.52 -14.14
CA TRP A 62 -6.49 -8.16 -12.78
C TRP A 62 -7.73 -8.91 -12.28
N GLY A 63 -8.72 -9.15 -13.15
CA GLY A 63 -9.87 -9.99 -12.83
C GLY A 63 -9.49 -11.43 -12.47
N CYS A 64 -8.54 -12.01 -13.21
CA CYS A 64 -8.01 -13.34 -12.93
C CYS A 64 -7.27 -13.37 -11.58
N MET A 65 -6.42 -12.37 -11.31
CA MET A 65 -5.69 -12.27 -10.04
C MET A 65 -6.64 -12.16 -8.85
N MET A 66 -7.69 -11.33 -8.94
CA MET A 66 -8.69 -11.20 -7.87
C MET A 66 -9.46 -12.51 -7.59
N ARG A 67 -9.62 -13.39 -8.58
CA ARG A 67 -10.25 -14.71 -8.41
C ARG A 67 -9.29 -15.75 -7.82
N ASN A 68 -7.98 -15.56 -7.98
CA ASN A 68 -6.94 -16.51 -7.60
C ASN A 68 -6.02 -15.95 -6.51
N ILE A 69 -6.52 -15.09 -5.62
CA ILE A 69 -5.73 -14.44 -4.56
C ILE A 69 -4.93 -15.46 -3.74
N ASP A 70 -5.51 -16.62 -3.45
CA ASP A 70 -4.88 -17.67 -2.65
C ASP A 70 -3.72 -18.38 -3.37
N ARG A 71 -3.59 -18.18 -4.68
CA ARG A 71 -2.52 -18.74 -5.53
C ARG A 71 -1.38 -17.75 -5.78
N ILE A 72 -1.51 -16.50 -5.31
CA ILE A 72 -0.47 -15.47 -5.42
C ILE A 72 0.59 -15.77 -4.37
N SER A 73 1.82 -15.99 -4.82
CA SER A 73 2.94 -16.39 -3.96
C SER A 73 3.68 -15.19 -3.38
N ASN A 74 3.70 -14.06 -4.10
CA ASN A 74 4.27 -12.82 -3.59
C ASN A 74 3.30 -12.11 -2.65
N GLU A 75 3.62 -12.06 -1.35
CA GLU A 75 2.77 -11.44 -0.33
C GLU A 75 2.49 -9.95 -0.61
N LEU A 76 3.44 -9.20 -1.20
CA LEU A 76 3.20 -7.80 -1.57
C LEU A 76 2.19 -7.68 -2.73
N CYS A 77 2.31 -8.56 -3.73
CA CYS A 77 1.32 -8.63 -4.81
C CYS A 77 -0.05 -9.05 -4.26
N LYS A 78 -0.08 -10.02 -3.36
CA LYS A 78 -1.30 -10.53 -2.74
C LYS A 78 -2.03 -9.46 -1.95
N ASP A 79 -1.33 -8.75 -1.07
CA ASP A 79 -1.85 -7.60 -0.33
C ASP A 79 -2.38 -6.52 -1.27
N TYR A 80 -1.64 -6.23 -2.35
CA TYR A 80 -2.06 -5.28 -3.35
C TYR A 80 -3.36 -5.72 -4.06
N VAL A 81 -3.48 -6.98 -4.47
CA VAL A 81 -4.66 -7.52 -5.15
C VAL A 81 -5.87 -7.59 -4.22
N ILE A 82 -5.68 -7.93 -2.95
CA ILE A 82 -6.73 -7.87 -1.91
C ILE A 82 -7.25 -6.43 -1.81
N GLY A 83 -6.35 -5.45 -1.70
CA GLY A 83 -6.74 -4.05 -1.64
C GLY A 83 -7.41 -3.57 -2.92
N PHE A 84 -6.89 -3.98 -4.08
CA PHE A 84 -7.48 -3.66 -5.37
C PHE A 84 -8.90 -4.20 -5.49
N ARG A 85 -9.15 -5.42 -5.03
CA ARG A 85 -10.49 -6.03 -5.02
C ARG A 85 -11.47 -5.25 -4.15
N ALA A 86 -11.07 -4.90 -2.93
CA ALA A 86 -11.91 -4.11 -2.02
C ALA A 86 -12.24 -2.73 -2.61
N CYS A 87 -11.23 -2.05 -3.16
CA CYS A 87 -11.38 -0.73 -3.76
C CYS A 87 -12.18 -0.73 -5.07
N THR A 88 -12.08 -1.79 -5.87
CA THR A 88 -12.91 -1.99 -7.07
C THR A 88 -14.38 -2.14 -6.69
N ALA A 89 -14.69 -2.91 -5.65
CA ALA A 89 -16.07 -3.08 -5.20
C ALA A 89 -16.72 -1.75 -4.76
N ASP A 90 -15.96 -0.80 -4.20
CA ASP A 90 -16.47 0.54 -3.90
C ASP A 90 -16.57 1.44 -5.13
N ALA A 91 -15.61 1.36 -6.05
CA ALA A 91 -15.62 2.11 -7.29
C ALA A 91 -16.79 1.70 -8.21
N GLU A 92 -17.09 0.40 -8.30
CA GLU A 92 -18.17 -0.11 -9.16
C GLU A 92 -19.57 0.20 -8.64
N LYS A 93 -19.74 0.51 -7.34
CA LYS A 93 -21.02 1.03 -6.79
C LYS A 93 -21.39 2.39 -7.39
N ARG A 94 -20.44 3.11 -8.00
CA ARG A 94 -20.67 4.41 -8.65
C ARG A 94 -20.89 4.19 -10.15
N SER A 95 -22.14 4.36 -10.58
CA SER A 95 -22.53 4.30 -11.99
C SER A 95 -21.81 5.31 -12.90
N SER A 96 -21.25 6.38 -12.34
CA SER A 96 -20.49 7.40 -13.07
C SER A 96 -19.07 6.97 -13.46
N CYS A 97 -18.57 5.85 -12.96
CA CYS A 97 -17.20 5.41 -13.21
C CYS A 97 -17.12 4.51 -14.44
N VAL A 98 -16.13 4.80 -15.30
CA VAL A 98 -15.86 4.03 -16.52
C VAL A 98 -14.55 3.27 -16.34
N PHE A 99 -14.54 2.00 -16.74
CA PHE A 99 -13.44 1.06 -16.50
C PHE A 99 -12.97 0.39 -17.79
N PRO A 100 -12.21 1.08 -18.65
CA PRO A 100 -11.68 0.53 -19.89
C PRO A 100 -10.81 -0.71 -19.64
N ALA A 101 -10.85 -1.66 -20.59
CA ALA A 101 -10.14 -2.93 -20.46
C ALA A 101 -8.61 -2.80 -20.40
N ALA A 102 -8.04 -1.76 -21.03
CA ALA A 102 -6.61 -1.52 -21.11
C ALA A 102 -6.01 -0.89 -19.83
N ASP A 103 -6.82 -0.22 -19.00
CA ASP A 103 -6.29 0.64 -17.94
C ASP A 103 -7.11 0.54 -16.64
N TYR A 104 -7.43 -0.70 -16.27
CA TYR A 104 -8.43 -0.98 -15.24
C TYR A 104 -8.05 -0.45 -13.86
N ALA A 105 -6.84 -0.77 -13.38
CA ALA A 105 -6.37 -0.32 -12.06
C ALA A 105 -6.28 1.21 -11.96
N THR A 106 -5.79 1.88 -13.00
CA THR A 106 -5.73 3.34 -13.08
C THR A 106 -7.12 3.97 -13.05
N SER A 107 -8.07 3.36 -13.76
CA SER A 107 -9.46 3.83 -13.81
C SER A 107 -10.16 3.72 -12.45
N VAL A 108 -9.93 2.63 -11.72
CA VAL A 108 -10.39 2.48 -10.33
C VAL A 108 -9.80 3.56 -9.43
N ARG A 109 -8.49 3.82 -9.50
CA ARG A 109 -7.86 4.91 -8.74
C ARG A 109 -8.47 6.27 -9.07
N ARG A 110 -8.71 6.56 -10.35
CA ARG A 110 -9.31 7.82 -10.79
C ARG A 110 -10.73 7.97 -10.25
N CYS A 111 -11.54 6.92 -10.31
CA CYS A 111 -12.88 6.89 -9.74
C CYS A 111 -12.86 7.16 -8.23
N LEU A 112 -12.01 6.49 -7.46
CA LEU A 112 -11.94 6.68 -6.01
C LEU A 112 -11.54 8.09 -5.59
N ARG A 113 -10.75 8.81 -6.40
CA ARG A 113 -10.42 10.24 -6.15
C ARG A 113 -11.65 11.15 -6.17
N THR A 114 -12.73 10.76 -6.85
CA THR A 114 -13.97 11.53 -6.92
C THR A 114 -15.00 11.11 -5.87
N ILE A 115 -14.74 10.05 -5.11
CA ILE A 115 -15.66 9.54 -4.09
C ILE A 115 -15.29 10.18 -2.73
N PRO A 116 -16.26 10.76 -1.99
CA PRO A 116 -16.01 11.22 -0.63
C PRO A 116 -15.45 10.09 0.25
N GLU A 117 -14.45 10.38 1.09
CA GLU A 117 -13.66 9.36 1.79
C GLU A 117 -14.51 8.54 2.77
N GLU A 118 -15.52 9.17 3.36
CA GLU A 118 -16.53 8.57 4.23
C GLU A 118 -17.44 7.57 3.49
N LYS A 119 -17.49 7.63 2.15
CA LYS A 119 -18.23 6.67 1.31
C LYS A 119 -17.36 5.51 0.82
N ILE A 120 -16.07 5.52 1.12
CA ILE A 120 -15.13 4.44 0.78
C ILE A 120 -15.07 3.49 1.96
N SER A 121 -15.15 2.17 1.73
CA SER A 121 -15.10 1.19 2.81
C SER A 121 -13.75 1.21 3.53
N GLU A 122 -13.76 0.85 4.80
CA GLU A 122 -12.53 0.66 5.57
C GLU A 122 -11.62 -0.40 4.94
N ALA A 123 -12.23 -1.46 4.40
CA ALA A 123 -11.54 -2.52 3.66
C ALA A 123 -10.77 -1.99 2.44
N CYS A 124 -11.20 -0.91 1.79
CA CYS A 124 -10.41 -0.24 0.75
C CYS A 124 -9.40 0.75 1.35
N ARG A 125 -9.82 1.58 2.32
CA ARG A 125 -8.98 2.67 2.86
C ARG A 125 -7.69 2.17 3.52
N ASN A 126 -7.74 1.01 4.18
CA ASN A 126 -6.61 0.46 4.93
C ASN A 126 -5.66 -0.38 4.06
N THR A 127 -5.56 -0.09 2.76
CA THR A 127 -4.83 -0.94 1.80
C THR A 127 -3.71 -0.19 1.10
N ARG A 128 -2.64 -0.91 0.74
CA ARG A 128 -1.55 -0.38 -0.11
C ARG A 128 -2.07 0.17 -1.44
N PHE A 129 -3.18 -0.35 -1.97
CA PHE A 129 -3.80 0.18 -3.18
C PHE A 129 -4.32 1.62 -3.00
N TYR A 130 -4.94 1.92 -1.86
CA TYR A 130 -5.57 3.21 -1.59
C TYR A 130 -4.59 4.29 -1.11
N TYR A 131 -3.45 3.94 -0.51
CA TYR A 131 -2.52 4.94 0.04
C TYR A 131 -2.09 6.05 -0.94
N PRO A 132 -1.70 5.75 -2.20
CA PRO A 132 -1.38 6.81 -3.16
C PRO A 132 -2.56 7.73 -3.52
N ILE A 133 -3.80 7.26 -3.30
CA ILE A 133 -5.02 8.05 -3.49
C ILE A 133 -5.20 9.01 -2.32
N ALA A 134 -5.05 8.50 -1.08
CA ALA A 134 -5.15 9.29 0.14
C ALA A 134 -4.13 10.44 0.16
N GLU A 135 -2.88 10.17 -0.23
CA GLU A 135 -1.82 11.18 -0.31
C GLU A 135 -2.16 12.32 -1.28
N VAL A 136 -2.65 11.97 -2.48
CA VAL A 136 -3.07 12.98 -3.46
C VAL A 136 -4.24 13.82 -2.93
N ARG A 137 -5.17 13.22 -2.18
CA ARG A 137 -6.29 13.95 -1.56
C ARG A 137 -5.83 14.87 -0.43
N ALA A 138 -4.89 14.42 0.40
CA ALA A 138 -4.32 15.22 1.48
C ALA A 138 -3.53 16.41 0.91
N ALA A 139 -2.69 16.17 -0.09
CA ALA A 139 -1.95 17.22 -0.78
C ALA A 139 -2.88 18.25 -1.44
N LYS A 140 -3.96 17.78 -2.09
CA LYS A 140 -4.96 18.69 -2.68
C LYS A 140 -5.64 19.54 -1.60
N ARG A 141 -6.09 18.95 -0.48
CA ARG A 141 -6.69 19.71 0.63
C ARG A 141 -5.74 20.79 1.16
N GLY A 142 -4.51 20.40 1.51
CA GLY A 142 -3.51 21.35 2.01
C GLY A 142 -3.21 22.49 1.03
N TYR A 143 -3.27 22.26 -0.28
CA TYR A 143 -3.15 23.35 -1.26
C TYR A 143 -4.31 24.35 -1.19
N TRP A 144 -5.56 23.87 -1.12
CA TRP A 144 -6.73 24.75 -1.05
C TRP A 144 -6.82 25.51 0.27
N ASP A 145 -6.48 24.87 1.38
CA ASP A 145 -6.46 25.51 2.70
C ASP A 145 -5.46 26.69 2.72
N ASN A 146 -4.28 26.49 2.13
CA ASN A 146 -3.27 27.54 1.97
C ASN A 146 -3.68 28.64 0.98
N ALA A 147 -4.37 28.29 -0.11
CA ALA A 147 -4.86 29.26 -1.09
C ALA A 147 -5.95 30.16 -0.51
N GLN A 148 -6.92 29.58 0.21
CA GLN A 148 -7.96 30.33 0.90
C GLN A 148 -7.37 31.24 1.98
N ALA A 149 -6.41 30.76 2.77
CA ALA A 149 -5.73 31.60 3.75
C ALA A 149 -5.02 32.80 3.10
N LYS A 150 -4.43 32.61 1.91
CA LYS A 150 -3.77 33.70 1.17
C LYS A 150 -4.78 34.74 0.65
N GLU A 151 -5.92 34.30 0.13
CA GLU A 151 -6.99 35.21 -0.34
C GLU A 151 -7.59 36.05 0.81
N VAL A 152 -7.77 35.47 2.00
CA VAL A 152 -8.22 36.21 3.19
C VAL A 152 -7.22 37.29 3.60
N VAL A 153 -5.92 36.95 3.67
CA VAL A 153 -4.87 37.89 4.03
C VAL A 153 -4.74 39.02 3.00
N GLU A 154 -4.90 38.71 1.71
CA GLU A 154 -4.81 39.69 0.62
C GLU A 154 -6.06 40.59 0.54
N GLY A 155 -7.25 40.04 0.81
CA GLY A 155 -8.49 40.80 0.97
C GLY A 155 -8.48 41.75 2.16
N GLU A 156 -7.90 41.34 3.30
CA GLU A 156 -7.71 42.22 4.47
C GLU A 156 -6.70 43.34 4.18
N ARG A 157 -5.64 43.04 3.41
CA ARG A 157 -4.59 44.03 3.08
C ARG A 157 -5.06 45.08 2.06
N THR A 158 -5.98 44.71 1.18
CA THR A 158 -6.51 45.60 0.14
C THR A 158 -7.78 46.34 0.56
N GLY A 159 -8.38 45.99 1.71
CA GLY A 159 -9.63 46.59 2.20
C GLY A 159 -10.86 46.24 1.35
N VAL A 160 -10.71 45.35 0.36
CA VAL A 160 -11.80 44.90 -0.50
C VAL A 160 -12.43 43.67 0.16
N ARG A 161 -13.51 43.92 0.89
CA ARG A 161 -14.35 42.86 1.46
C ARG A 161 -15.08 42.17 0.28
N THR A 162 -14.63 41.00 -0.13
CA THR A 162 -15.36 40.16 -1.10
C THR A 162 -16.73 39.79 -0.51
N PRO A 163 -17.81 39.80 -1.33
CA PRO A 163 -19.18 39.55 -0.88
C PRO A 163 -19.41 38.11 -0.38
#